data_AF-B1KE06-F1
#
_entry.id   AF-B1KE06-F1
#
_cell.length_a   1.000
_cell.length_b   1.000
_cell.length_c   1.000
_cell.angle_alpha   90.00
_cell.angle_beta   90.00
_cell.angle_gamma   90.00
#
_symmetry.space_group_name_H-M   'P 1'
#
loop_
_entity.id
_entity.type
_entity.pdbx_description
1 polymer ?
#
loop_
_entity_poly.entity_id
_entity_poly.type
_entity_poly.pdbx_seq_one_letter_code
_entity_poly.pdbx_strand_id
1 'polypeptide(L)'
;MDFKQKIIALSILPLVLSMLIIVLALHYQSELLSEQSGASYREKILELRKQQLQSNIELAMGAISHIYQAASEEDLLAQKQVAEILNTLQHGDDGYFFVYSDRGVNIVHPRQPYRVGKDLWDWVDVSGNPLIQILISNAQQGGGFMNICGRSLQRGYWLRSLLTLSCWINGVGW
;
A
#
# COMPACT_ATOMS: atom_id res chain seq x y z
N MET A 1 -6.70 57.09 -39.25
CA MET A 1 -5.59 56.13 -39.12
C MET A 1 -4.55 56.46 -40.16
N ASP A 2 -3.34 56.74 -39.72
CA ASP A 2 -2.21 57.14 -40.56
C ASP A 2 -1.73 55.93 -41.39
N PHE A 3 -1.25 56.14 -42.62
CA PHE A 3 -0.93 55.06 -43.58
C PHE A 3 0.10 54.06 -43.02
N LYS A 4 1.03 54.57 -42.20
CA LYS A 4 2.05 53.80 -41.48
C LYS A 4 1.44 52.80 -40.49
N GLN A 5 0.37 53.18 -39.79
CA GLN A 5 -0.30 52.30 -38.81
C GLN A 5 -1.01 51.13 -39.50
N LYS A 6 -1.55 51.33 -40.72
CA LYS A 6 -2.18 50.25 -41.50
C LYS A 6 -1.18 49.20 -41.98
N ILE A 7 0.01 49.62 -42.42
CA ILE A 7 1.07 48.70 -42.86
C ILE A 7 1.60 47.89 -41.67
N ILE A 8 1.87 48.56 -40.55
CA ILE A 8 2.34 47.91 -39.32
C ILE A 8 1.30 46.90 -38.80
N ALA A 9 0.02 47.26 -38.84
CA ALA A 9 -1.07 46.35 -38.45
C ALA A 9 -1.15 45.11 -39.36
N LEU A 10 -0.93 45.25 -40.66
CA LEU A 10 -1.00 44.14 -41.61
C LEU A 10 0.12 43.11 -41.42
N SER A 11 1.28 43.53 -40.92
CA SER A 11 2.42 42.64 -40.63
C SER A 11 2.34 41.96 -39.26
N ILE A 12 1.76 42.62 -38.25
CA ILE A 12 1.67 42.07 -36.88
C ILE A 12 0.51 41.07 -36.74
N LEU A 13 -0.59 41.30 -37.48
CA LEU A 13 -1.79 40.48 -37.43
C LEU A 13 -1.55 38.97 -37.71
N PRO A 14 -0.81 38.55 -38.75
CA PRO A 14 -0.56 37.13 -38.99
C PRO A 14 0.32 36.48 -37.91
N LEU A 15 1.23 37.23 -37.28
CA LEU A 15 2.08 36.74 -36.19
C LEU A 15 1.27 36.50 -34.91
N VAL A 16 0.34 37.39 -34.59
CA VAL A 16 -0.54 37.21 -33.44
C VAL A 16 -1.51 36.06 -33.69
N LEU A 17 -2.03 35.93 -34.92
CA LEU A 17 -2.93 34.84 -35.28
C LEU A 17 -2.27 33.47 -35.15
N SER A 18 -1.03 33.31 -35.62
CA SER A 18 -0.29 32.04 -35.50
C SER A 18 0.00 31.69 -34.04
N MET A 19 0.38 32.68 -33.22
CA MET A 19 0.58 32.50 -31.78
C MET A 19 -0.72 32.03 -31.09
N LEU A 20 -1.86 32.62 -31.47
CA LEU A 20 -3.18 32.24 -30.94
C LEU A 20 -3.56 30.81 -31.31
N ILE A 21 -3.33 30.41 -32.57
CA ILE A 21 -3.59 29.04 -33.05
C ILE A 21 -2.72 28.03 -32.29
N ILE A 22 -1.43 28.34 -32.08
CA ILE A 22 -0.52 27.48 -31.33
C ILE A 22 -0.98 27.34 -29.87
N VAL A 23 -1.35 28.45 -29.21
CA VAL A 23 -1.83 28.42 -27.81
C VAL A 23 -3.12 27.60 -27.68
N LEU A 24 -4.06 27.77 -28.61
CA LEU A 24 -5.30 26.98 -28.62
C LEU A 24 -5.01 25.50 -28.85
N ALA A 25 -4.15 25.16 -29.82
CA ALA A 25 -3.76 23.78 -30.09
C ALA A 25 -3.10 23.11 -28.86
N LEU A 26 -2.22 23.85 -28.15
CA LEU A 26 -1.59 23.38 -26.92
C LEU A 26 -2.63 23.17 -25.79
N HIS A 27 -3.58 24.09 -25.64
CA HIS A 27 -4.67 23.95 -24.66
C HIS A 27 -5.51 22.70 -24.94
N TYR A 28 -5.94 22.48 -26.19
CA TYR A 28 -6.68 21.28 -26.58
C TYR A 28 -5.90 19.99 -26.34
N GLN A 29 -4.58 19.98 -26.57
CA GLN A 29 -3.76 18.80 -26.35
C GLN A 29 -3.52 18.49 -24.87
N SER A 30 -3.54 19.51 -24.00
CA SER A 30 -3.32 19.37 -22.56
C SER A 30 -4.43 18.57 -21.83
N GLU A 31 -5.69 18.70 -22.28
CA GLU A 31 -6.81 17.95 -21.68
C GLU A 31 -6.81 16.47 -22.13
N LEU A 32 -6.47 16.21 -23.40
CA LEU A 32 -6.44 14.86 -23.97
C LEU A 32 -5.30 13.98 -23.39
N LEU A 33 -4.17 14.61 -23.03
CA LEU A 33 -3.02 13.94 -22.39
C LEU A 33 -3.22 13.67 -20.89
N SER A 34 -4.07 14.44 -20.21
CA SER A 34 -4.29 14.33 -18.76
C SER A 34 -5.05 13.06 -18.38
N GLU A 35 -6.13 12.73 -19.11
CA GLU A 35 -6.96 11.57 -18.78
C GLU A 35 -6.30 10.23 -19.12
N GLN A 36 -5.59 10.14 -20.25
CA GLN A 36 -4.87 8.92 -20.63
C GLN A 36 -3.68 8.64 -19.70
N SER A 37 -3.04 9.68 -19.16
CA SER A 37 -1.97 9.52 -18.18
C SER A 37 -2.50 9.08 -16.81
N GLY A 38 -3.75 9.40 -16.46
CA GLY A 38 -4.29 9.17 -15.12
C GLY A 38 -4.44 7.69 -14.72
N ALA A 39 -4.91 6.83 -15.62
CA ALA A 39 -5.07 5.40 -15.35
C ALA A 39 -3.71 4.70 -15.21
N SER A 40 -2.80 4.91 -16.17
CA SER A 40 -1.44 4.36 -16.12
C SER A 40 -0.62 4.94 -14.96
N TYR A 41 -0.87 6.19 -14.57
CA TYR A 41 -0.25 6.79 -13.38
C TYR A 41 -0.76 6.14 -12.09
N ARG A 42 -2.08 5.91 -11.96
CA ARG A 42 -2.66 5.19 -10.80
C ARG A 42 -2.14 3.76 -10.70
N GLU A 43 -2.10 3.05 -11.82
CA GLU A 43 -1.56 1.69 -11.90
C GLU A 43 -0.09 1.67 -11.48
N LYS A 44 0.74 2.58 -12.02
CA LYS A 44 2.14 2.70 -11.64
C LYS A 44 2.33 3.02 -10.16
N ILE A 45 1.50 3.89 -9.59
CA ILE A 45 1.53 4.19 -8.15
C ILE A 45 1.12 2.96 -7.33
N LEU A 46 0.12 2.20 -7.76
CA LEU A 46 -0.27 0.96 -7.08
C LEU A 46 0.84 -0.08 -7.13
N GLU A 47 1.49 -0.27 -8.28
CA GLU A 47 2.62 -1.18 -8.44
C GLU A 47 3.80 -0.78 -7.55
N LEU A 48 4.15 0.51 -7.52
CA LEU A 48 5.19 1.01 -6.61
C LEU A 48 4.84 0.73 -5.13
N ARG A 49 3.57 0.85 -4.74
CA ARG A 49 3.11 0.53 -3.38
C ARG A 49 3.22 -0.96 -3.09
N LYS A 50 2.85 -1.82 -4.05
CA LYS A 50 2.98 -3.29 -3.93
C LYS A 50 4.44 -3.70 -3.77
N GLN A 51 5.33 -3.17 -4.61
CA GLN A 51 6.77 -3.41 -4.52
C GLN A 51 7.35 -2.96 -3.19
N GLN A 52 6.92 -1.80 -2.68
CA GLN A 52 7.33 -1.34 -1.36
C GLN A 52 6.89 -2.29 -0.24
N LEU A 53 5.65 -2.80 -0.30
CA LEU A 53 5.16 -3.79 0.67
C LEU A 53 5.92 -5.11 0.58
N GLN A 54 6.20 -5.60 -0.63
CA GLN A 54 7.01 -6.81 -0.85
C GLN A 54 8.41 -6.65 -0.24
N SER A 55 9.10 -5.57 -0.58
CA SER A 55 10.44 -5.30 -0.05
C SER A 55 10.46 -5.21 1.49
N ASN A 56 9.44 -4.60 2.09
CA ASN A 56 9.33 -4.53 3.55
C ASN A 56 9.15 -5.92 4.20
N ILE A 57 8.34 -6.79 3.59
CA ILE A 57 8.18 -8.17 4.07
C ILE A 57 9.46 -8.97 3.88
N GLU A 58 10.14 -8.84 2.74
CA GLU A 58 11.43 -9.51 2.51
C GLU A 58 12.47 -9.12 3.56
N LEU A 59 12.55 -7.83 3.92
CA LEU A 59 13.42 -7.34 5.00
C LEU A 59 13.03 -7.93 6.36
N ALA A 60 11.73 -7.95 6.68
CA ALA A 60 11.24 -8.54 7.93
C ALA A 60 11.55 -10.05 8.01
N MET A 61 11.28 -10.79 6.94
CA MET A 61 11.56 -12.23 6.83
C MET A 61 13.05 -12.51 6.89
N GLY A 62 13.89 -11.67 6.26
CA GLY A 62 15.34 -11.76 6.36
C GLY A 62 15.87 -11.52 7.78
N ALA A 63 15.25 -10.61 8.54
CA ALA A 63 15.63 -10.35 9.92
C ALA A 63 15.35 -11.55 10.84
N ILE A 64 14.28 -12.30 10.59
CA ILE A 64 13.87 -13.46 11.41
C ILE A 64 14.36 -14.81 10.87
N SER A 65 14.94 -14.86 9.67
CA SER A 65 15.28 -16.11 8.96
C SER A 65 16.20 -17.03 9.75
N HIS A 66 17.23 -16.46 10.36
CA HIS A 66 18.19 -17.22 11.16
C HIS A 66 17.55 -17.89 12.40
N ILE A 67 16.42 -17.39 12.89
CA ILE A 67 15.72 -17.94 14.05
C ILE A 67 14.74 -19.01 13.60
N TYR A 68 13.84 -18.69 12.66
CA TYR A 68 12.80 -19.65 12.28
C TYR A 68 13.32 -20.83 11.45
N GLN A 69 14.44 -20.68 10.72
CA GLN A 69 15.02 -21.80 9.95
C GLN A 69 15.68 -22.86 10.84
N ALA A 70 16.13 -22.47 12.04
CA ALA A 70 16.73 -23.38 13.02
C ALA A 70 15.70 -23.93 14.02
N ALA A 71 14.49 -23.35 14.05
CA ALA A 71 13.44 -23.68 14.99
C ALA A 71 12.57 -24.84 14.51
N SER A 72 11.98 -25.55 15.47
CA SER A 72 10.83 -26.43 15.23
C SER A 72 9.53 -25.67 15.47
N GLU A 73 8.41 -26.12 14.89
CA GLU A 73 7.11 -25.44 15.00
C GLU A 73 6.64 -25.20 16.44
N GLU A 74 7.11 -26.00 17.40
CA GLU A 74 6.76 -25.94 18.83
C GLU A 74 7.82 -25.20 19.68
N ASP A 75 8.85 -24.62 19.07
CA ASP A 75 9.90 -23.90 19.79
C ASP A 75 9.41 -22.54 20.29
N LEU A 76 8.89 -22.55 21.52
CA LEU A 76 8.38 -21.36 22.21
C LEU A 76 9.45 -20.27 22.38
N LEU A 77 10.74 -20.61 22.46
CA LEU A 77 11.82 -19.62 22.58
C LEU A 77 12.04 -18.91 21.25
N ALA A 78 12.11 -19.67 20.16
CA ALA A 78 12.22 -19.12 18.81
C ALA A 78 11.01 -18.24 18.46
N GLN A 79 9.80 -18.73 18.76
CA GLN A 79 8.55 -17.97 18.60
C GLN A 79 8.59 -16.63 19.34
N LYS A 80 9.02 -16.64 20.61
CA LYS A 80 9.13 -15.41 21.40
C LYS A 80 10.14 -14.42 20.80
N GLN A 81 11.30 -14.90 20.36
CA GLN A 81 12.33 -14.05 19.74
C GLN A 81 11.84 -13.44 18.41
N VAL A 82 11.20 -14.24 17.56
CA VAL A 82 10.58 -13.76 16.31
C VAL A 82 9.53 -12.70 16.62
N ALA A 83 8.65 -12.95 17.60
CA ALA A 83 7.63 -12.01 17.99
C ALA A 83 8.21 -10.67 18.51
N GLU A 84 9.27 -10.71 19.32
CA GLU A 84 9.95 -9.51 19.80
C GLU A 84 10.56 -8.69 18.65
N ILE A 85 11.25 -9.33 17.72
CA ILE A 85 11.83 -8.65 16.54
C ILE A 85 10.73 -8.01 15.71
N LEU A 86 9.70 -8.77 15.33
CA LEU A 86 8.60 -8.27 14.49
C LEU A 86 7.81 -7.14 15.17
N ASN A 87 7.73 -7.15 16.51
CA ASN A 87 7.05 -6.09 17.26
C ASN A 87 7.84 -4.77 17.25
N THR A 88 9.17 -4.83 17.11
CA THR A 88 10.03 -3.64 16.99
C THR A 88 10.14 -3.12 15.56
N LEU A 89 9.91 -3.97 14.55
CA LEU A 89 9.97 -3.56 13.15
C LEU A 89 8.77 -2.68 12.80
N GLN A 90 9.07 -1.47 12.33
CA GLN A 90 8.11 -0.52 11.79
C GLN A 90 8.55 -0.12 10.38
N HIS A 91 7.59 0.09 9.47
CA HIS A 91 7.91 0.49 8.10
C HIS A 91 7.25 1.83 7.75
N GLY A 92 8.08 2.88 7.64
CA GLY A 92 7.61 4.25 7.46
C GLY A 92 6.80 4.77 8.67
N ASP A 93 6.09 5.89 8.49
CA ASP A 93 5.39 6.55 9.60
C ASP A 93 4.17 5.75 10.10
N ASP A 94 3.61 4.89 9.25
CA ASP A 94 2.32 4.24 9.49
C ASP A 94 2.24 2.73 9.30
N GLY A 95 3.34 2.10 8.88
CA GLY A 95 3.40 0.67 8.63
C GLY A 95 3.81 -0.13 9.86
N TYR A 96 3.08 -1.19 10.13
CA TYR A 96 3.35 -2.13 11.22
C TYR A 96 3.08 -3.55 10.74
N PHE A 97 3.83 -4.50 11.31
CA PHE A 97 3.59 -5.91 11.07
C PHE A 97 2.60 -6.45 12.11
N PHE A 98 1.78 -7.40 11.69
CA PHE A 98 0.93 -8.16 12.58
C PHE A 98 1.06 -9.63 12.23
N VAL A 99 0.99 -10.48 13.25
CA VAL A 99 1.21 -11.92 13.12
C VAL A 99 0.08 -12.65 13.83
N TYR A 100 -0.42 -13.70 13.20
CA TYR A 100 -1.43 -14.59 13.74
C TYR A 100 -0.92 -16.02 13.67
N SER A 101 -1.30 -16.86 14.63
CA SER A 101 -1.11 -18.30 14.49
C SER A 101 -2.06 -18.88 13.45
N ASP A 102 -1.78 -20.09 13.00
CA ASP A 102 -2.69 -20.97 12.23
C ASP A 102 -4.13 -21.01 12.75
N ARG A 103 -4.32 -20.99 14.08
CA ARG A 103 -5.62 -20.97 14.77
C ARG A 103 -6.25 -19.58 14.94
N GLY A 104 -5.68 -18.52 14.36
CA GLY A 104 -6.22 -17.17 14.49
C GLY A 104 -5.91 -16.46 15.80
N VAL A 105 -4.96 -16.96 16.60
CA VAL A 105 -4.49 -16.27 17.81
C VAL A 105 -3.53 -15.16 17.41
N ASN A 106 -3.77 -13.92 17.85
CA ASN A 106 -2.86 -12.82 17.55
C ASN A 106 -1.56 -12.95 18.37
N ILE A 107 -0.42 -12.92 17.69
CA ILE A 107 0.91 -13.06 18.31
C ILE A 107 1.60 -11.70 18.42
N VAL A 108 1.54 -10.90 17.35
CA VAL A 108 2.18 -9.58 17.28
C VAL A 108 1.18 -8.56 16.79
N HIS A 109 1.05 -7.44 17.50
CA HIS A 109 0.28 -6.29 17.06
C HIS A 109 0.74 -4.98 17.76
N PRO A 110 1.76 -4.27 17.22
CA PRO A 110 2.38 -3.11 17.89
C PRO A 110 1.39 -1.99 18.23
N ARG A 111 0.39 -1.78 17.36
CA ARG A 111 -0.62 -0.73 17.53
C ARG A 111 -1.83 -1.11 18.38
N GLN A 112 -2.07 -2.38 18.58
CA GLN A 112 -3.23 -2.89 19.30
C GLN A 112 -2.77 -4.04 20.20
N PRO A 113 -1.89 -3.75 21.19
CA PRO A 113 -1.31 -4.77 22.05
C PRO A 113 -2.38 -5.54 22.84
N TYR A 114 -3.56 -4.94 23.05
CA TYR A 114 -4.71 -5.60 23.68
C TYR A 114 -5.32 -6.77 22.87
N ARG A 115 -4.89 -6.96 21.61
CA ARG A 115 -5.26 -8.12 20.77
C ARG A 115 -4.31 -9.30 20.96
N VAL A 116 -3.08 -9.07 21.41
CA VAL A 116 -2.07 -10.12 21.57
C VAL A 116 -2.56 -11.18 22.57
N GLY A 117 -2.44 -12.44 22.18
CA GLY A 117 -2.90 -13.61 22.93
C GLY A 117 -4.40 -13.91 22.81
N LYS A 118 -5.17 -13.12 22.06
CA LYS A 118 -6.60 -13.38 21.83
C LYS A 118 -6.80 -14.21 20.59
N ASP A 119 -7.70 -15.18 20.70
CA ASP A 119 -8.30 -15.88 19.56
C ASP A 119 -9.24 -14.91 18.85
N LEU A 120 -8.94 -14.63 17.59
CA LEU A 120 -9.72 -13.76 16.70
C LEU A 120 -10.22 -14.53 15.48
N TRP A 121 -10.30 -15.86 15.55
CA TRP A 121 -10.78 -16.70 14.45
C TRP A 121 -12.20 -16.33 14.00
N ASP A 122 -13.13 -16.19 14.95
CA ASP A 122 -14.52 -15.79 14.69
C ASP A 122 -14.72 -14.27 14.71
N TRP A 123 -13.64 -13.48 14.80
CA TRP A 123 -13.75 -12.03 14.81
C TRP A 123 -14.11 -11.51 13.42
N VAL A 124 -15.22 -10.78 13.38
CA VAL A 124 -15.73 -10.17 12.15
C VAL A 124 -15.36 -8.70 12.11
N ASP A 125 -14.89 -8.23 10.96
CA ASP A 125 -14.56 -6.83 10.77
C ASP A 125 -15.81 -5.94 10.66
N VAL A 126 -15.59 -4.63 10.56
CA VAL A 126 -16.64 -3.62 10.38
C VAL A 126 -17.48 -3.82 9.10
N SER A 127 -16.99 -4.59 8.14
CA SER A 127 -17.64 -4.88 6.87
C SER A 127 -18.36 -6.24 6.88
N GLY A 128 -18.35 -6.98 7.99
CA GLY A 128 -18.99 -8.29 8.07
C GLY A 128 -18.13 -9.46 7.62
N ASN A 129 -16.84 -9.26 7.34
CA ASN A 129 -15.95 -10.31 6.83
C ASN A 129 -15.16 -11.01 7.94
N PRO A 130 -14.96 -12.34 7.86
CA PRO A 130 -14.04 -13.07 8.74
C PRO A 130 -12.58 -12.80 8.34
N LEU A 131 -12.12 -11.59 8.65
CA LEU A 131 -10.85 -11.06 8.13
C LEU A 131 -9.66 -11.96 8.43
N ILE A 132 -9.59 -12.51 9.66
CA ILE A 132 -8.46 -13.33 10.11
C ILE A 132 -8.41 -14.66 9.33
N GLN A 133 -9.55 -15.31 9.13
CA GLN A 133 -9.64 -16.56 8.36
C GLN A 133 -9.19 -16.35 6.91
N ILE A 134 -9.61 -15.23 6.30
CA ILE A 134 -9.22 -14.90 4.92
C ILE A 134 -7.72 -14.62 4.83
N LEU A 135 -7.15 -13.88 5.79
CA LEU A 135 -5.71 -13.59 5.82
C LEU A 135 -4.87 -14.85 5.96
N ILE A 136 -5.25 -15.76 6.86
CA ILE A 136 -4.57 -17.05 7.08
C ILE A 136 -4.67 -17.91 5.82
N SER A 137 -5.89 -18.05 5.27
CA SER A 137 -6.10 -18.81 4.02
C SER A 137 -5.27 -18.26 2.86
N ASN A 138 -5.20 -16.93 2.70
CA ASN A 138 -4.39 -16.31 1.66
C ASN A 138 -2.89 -16.54 1.89
N ALA A 139 -2.42 -16.45 3.14
CA ALA A 139 -1.02 -16.73 3.48
C ALA A 139 -0.63 -18.18 3.14
N GLN A 140 -1.47 -19.14 3.50
CA GLN A 140 -1.25 -20.57 3.24
C GLN A 140 -1.26 -20.92 1.74
N GLN A 141 -2.02 -20.17 0.92
CA GLN A 141 -2.07 -20.36 -0.54
C GLN A 141 -0.88 -19.72 -1.29
N GLY A 142 0.14 -19.24 -0.58
CA GLY A 142 1.31 -18.59 -1.18
C GLY A 142 1.36 -17.07 -0.97
N GLY A 143 0.48 -16.54 -0.12
CA GLY A 143 0.40 -15.11 0.17
C GLY A 143 -0.41 -14.33 -0.86
N GLY A 144 -0.57 -13.04 -0.61
CA GLY A 144 -1.26 -12.18 -1.54
C GLY A 144 -1.58 -10.79 -1.01
N PHE A 145 -1.86 -9.89 -1.95
CA PHE A 145 -2.33 -8.56 -1.63
C PHE A 145 -3.83 -8.59 -1.35
N MET A 146 -4.23 -8.11 -0.19
CA MET A 146 -5.62 -7.95 0.20
C MET A 146 -5.89 -6.52 0.63
N ASN A 147 -7.03 -5.98 0.21
CA ASN A 147 -7.54 -4.73 0.75
C ASN A 147 -8.36 -5.03 2.00
N ILE A 148 -7.93 -4.49 3.14
CA ILE A 148 -8.62 -4.63 4.42
C ILE A 148 -9.24 -3.30 4.81
N CYS A 149 -10.42 -3.32 5.42
CA CYS A 149 -11.06 -2.12 5.91
C CYS A 149 -10.76 -1.95 7.41
N GLY A 150 -9.95 -0.94 7.74
CA GLY A 150 -9.50 -0.69 9.11
C GLY A 150 -9.81 0.72 9.58
N ARG A 151 -9.87 0.90 10.91
CA ARG A 151 -9.89 2.23 11.53
C ARG A 151 -8.47 2.80 11.54
N SER A 152 -8.22 3.89 10.82
CA SER A 152 -6.94 4.59 10.86
C SER A 152 -6.85 5.44 12.13
N LEU A 153 -5.84 5.20 12.96
CA LEU A 153 -5.67 5.90 14.26
C LEU A 153 -5.10 7.32 14.12
N GLN A 154 -4.44 7.66 13.00
CA GLN A 154 -3.71 8.92 12.83
C GLN A 154 -4.60 10.13 12.49
N ARG A 155 -5.78 9.92 11.90
CA ARG A 155 -6.54 11.02 11.27
C ARG A 155 -7.99 11.18 11.71
N GLY A 156 -8.48 10.40 12.67
CA GLY A 156 -9.85 10.59 13.21
C GLY A 156 -11.00 10.36 12.23
N TYR A 157 -10.75 9.86 11.02
CA TYR A 157 -11.77 9.58 9.99
C TYR A 157 -12.03 8.07 9.81
N TRP A 158 -13.25 7.75 9.39
CA TRP A 158 -13.77 6.39 9.23
C TRP A 158 -13.35 5.72 7.90
N LEU A 159 -12.99 4.44 8.00
CA LEU A 159 -12.85 3.41 6.95
C LEU A 159 -11.93 3.76 5.75
N ARG A 160 -10.63 3.45 5.89
CA ARG A 160 -9.70 3.45 4.75
C ARG A 160 -9.45 2.01 4.28
N SER A 161 -9.53 1.79 2.97
CA SER A 161 -8.99 0.57 2.35
C SER A 161 -7.47 0.58 2.49
N LEU A 162 -6.93 -0.35 3.27
CA LEU A 162 -5.50 -0.55 3.45
C LEU A 162 -5.07 -1.74 2.60
N LEU A 163 -4.07 -1.55 1.75
CA LEU A 163 -3.43 -2.65 1.04
C LEU A 163 -2.50 -3.37 2.03
N THR A 164 -2.71 -4.65 2.22
CA THR A 164 -1.88 -5.51 3.07
C THR A 164 -1.39 -6.70 2.27
N LEU A 165 -0.19 -7.18 2.56
CA LEU A 165 0.39 -8.37 1.96
C LEU A 165 0.53 -9.41 3.08
N SER A 166 -0.03 -10.60 2.88
CA SER A 166 0.11 -11.74 3.79
C SER A 166 1.19 -12.71 3.28
N CYS A 167 1.92 -13.32 4.21
CA CYS A 167 2.94 -14.32 3.94
C CYS A 167 2.95 -15.34 5.08
N TRP A 168 3.21 -16.60 4.76
CA TRP A 168 3.29 -17.70 5.71
C TRP A 168 4.75 -18.03 6.07
N ILE A 169 5.00 -18.26 7.36
CA ILE A 169 6.31 -18.53 7.96
C ILE A 169 6.40 -20.04 8.28
N ASN A 170 6.93 -20.80 7.32
CA ASN A 170 7.04 -22.28 7.31
C ASN A 170 7.90 -22.94 8.42
N GLY A 171 8.17 -22.27 9.55
CA GLY A 171 8.95 -22.83 10.66
C GLY A 171 8.35 -22.60 12.05
N VAL A 172 7.37 -21.70 12.17
CA VAL A 172 6.70 -21.37 13.45
C VAL A 172 5.19 -21.53 13.38
N GLY A 173 4.64 -21.97 12.24
CA GLY A 173 3.21 -22.18 12.04
C GLY A 173 2.37 -20.89 12.00
N TRP A 174 2.98 -19.78 11.58
CA TRP A 174 2.38 -18.43 11.57
C TRP A 174 2.34 -17.84 10.17
#